data_AF-A0A5J4PEA3-F1
#
_entry.id   AF-A0A5J4PEA3-F1
#
_cell.length_a   1.000
_cell.length_b   1.000
_cell.length_c   1.000
_cell.angle_alpha   90.00
_cell.angle_beta   90.00
_cell.angle_gamma   90.00
#
_symmetry.space_group_name_H-M   'P 1'
#
loop_
_entity.id
_entity.type
_entity.pdbx_description
1 polymer ?
#
loop_
_entity_poly.entity_id
_entity_poly.type
_entity_poly.pdbx_seq_one_letter_code
_entity_poly.pdbx_strand_id
1 'polypeptide(L)'
;FRLGYDTISLIGRASVTNTLPSFYMRNYHSTHFWWDNANEAEEFRSRLEGELNIEHWRTNVRVGAENIKNYTYFNEEALPAQHGGNIQVLWAVLNQNFRLGVFRLDNEISWQKSGNSDILPLPDLSLYHNFYIETKLAKKVLSLQLGADVRYFTAYKALTYAPAVQQFHLQAQTKGENGEDMRIDIGGYPIINLYANLHLKRTRIFVMMYHVNQGMGNSNYFLAPHYPINQRLLKLGLSWNFYD
;
A
#
# COMPACT_ATOMS: atom_id res chain seq x y z
N PHE A 1 -1.68 -22.57 19.92
CA PHE A 1 -2.06 -23.22 21.19
C PHE A 1 -3.44 -22.70 21.59
N ARG A 2 -4.22 -23.46 22.38
CA ARG A 2 -5.50 -22.97 22.89
C ARG A 2 -5.25 -22.16 24.15
N LEU A 3 -5.74 -20.92 24.20
CA LEU A 3 -5.74 -20.09 25.40
C LEU A 3 -7.21 -19.79 25.74
N GLY A 4 -7.74 -20.46 26.77
CA GLY A 4 -9.18 -20.43 27.06
C GLY A 4 -10.00 -21.06 25.93
N TYR A 5 -11.04 -20.35 25.46
CA TYR A 5 -11.88 -20.77 24.32
C TYR A 5 -11.32 -20.37 22.95
N ASP A 6 -10.13 -19.75 22.92
CA ASP A 6 -9.60 -19.10 21.73
C ASP A 6 -8.47 -19.91 21.10
N THR A 7 -8.44 -19.92 19.76
CA THR A 7 -7.35 -20.55 19.01
C THR A 7 -6.34 -19.46 18.64
N ILE A 8 -5.22 -19.47 19.35
CA ILE A 8 -4.14 -18.52 19.14
C ILE A 8 -3.01 -19.19 18.37
N SER A 9 -2.55 -18.54 17.30
CA SER A 9 -1.37 -18.93 16.54
C SER A 9 -0.29 -17.87 16.72
N LEU A 10 0.90 -18.27 17.14
CA LEU A 10 2.08 -17.41 17.14
C LEU A 10 3.07 -17.98 16.12
N ILE A 11 3.53 -17.15 15.20
CA ILE A 11 4.47 -17.53 14.14
C ILE A 11 5.64 -16.56 14.19
N GLY A 12 6.86 -17.09 14.24
CA GLY A 12 8.08 -16.32 14.04
C GLY A 12 8.67 -16.62 12.66
N ARG A 13 9.11 -15.60 11.93
CA ARG A 13 9.81 -15.74 10.65
C ARG A 13 11.11 -14.95 10.69
N ALA A 14 12.18 -15.56 10.20
CA ALA A 14 13.45 -14.88 9.95
C ALA A 14 13.90 -15.22 8.54
N SER A 15 14.39 -14.23 7.80
CA SER A 15 14.94 -14.43 6.46
C SER A 15 16.17 -13.59 6.25
N VAL A 16 17.15 -14.16 5.55
CA VAL A 16 18.34 -13.44 5.10
C VAL A 16 18.46 -13.68 3.60
N THR A 17 18.59 -12.62 2.83
CA THR A 17 18.79 -12.67 1.38
C THR A 17 19.98 -11.81 1.01
N ASN A 18 20.77 -12.30 0.07
CA ASN A 18 21.88 -11.56 -0.49
C ASN A 18 21.79 -11.74 -2.01
N THR A 19 21.35 -10.71 -2.71
CA THR A 19 20.98 -10.82 -4.13
C THR A 19 21.43 -9.60 -4.89
N LEU A 20 21.93 -9.81 -6.10
CA LEU A 20 22.19 -8.72 -7.04
C LEU A 20 20.89 -7.97 -7.37
N PRO A 21 20.97 -6.66 -7.66
CA PRO A 21 19.84 -5.92 -8.19
C PRO A 21 19.31 -6.57 -9.47
N SER A 22 18.01 -6.44 -9.71
CA SER A 22 17.35 -7.07 -10.86
C SER A 22 18.00 -6.66 -12.19
N PHE A 23 17.96 -7.54 -13.19
CA PHE A 23 18.60 -7.30 -14.48
C PHE A 23 18.19 -5.96 -15.12
N TYR A 24 16.90 -5.64 -15.11
CA TYR A 24 16.37 -4.38 -15.68
C TYR A 24 16.75 -3.12 -14.89
N MET A 25 17.13 -3.26 -13.62
CA MET A 25 17.69 -2.15 -12.86
C MET A 25 19.16 -1.92 -13.22
N ARG A 26 19.89 -2.99 -13.52
CA ARG A 26 21.33 -2.96 -13.85
C ARG A 26 21.61 -2.60 -15.30
N ASN A 27 20.68 -2.86 -16.22
CA ASN A 27 20.86 -2.65 -17.65
C ASN A 27 19.61 -2.01 -18.25
N TYR A 28 19.79 -0.89 -18.93
CA TYR A 28 18.71 -0.19 -19.60
C TYR A 28 19.25 0.71 -20.71
N HIS A 29 18.63 0.61 -21.89
CA HIS A 29 18.95 1.46 -23.04
C HIS A 29 17.68 2.09 -23.60
N SER A 30 17.72 3.41 -23.79
CA SER A 30 16.73 4.20 -24.52
C SER A 30 17.40 5.44 -25.11
N THR A 31 16.62 6.28 -25.81
CA THR A 31 17.11 7.53 -26.38
C THR A 31 17.66 8.51 -25.33
N HIS A 32 17.10 8.50 -24.11
CA HIS A 32 17.44 9.47 -23.07
C HIS A 32 18.25 8.87 -21.91
N PHE A 33 18.33 7.55 -21.82
CA PHE A 33 18.93 6.85 -20.70
C PHE A 33 19.74 5.66 -21.20
N TRP A 34 20.97 5.54 -20.73
CA TRP A 34 21.84 4.45 -21.12
C TRP A 34 22.73 4.06 -19.95
N TRP A 35 22.62 2.82 -19.49
CA TRP A 35 23.56 2.24 -18.55
C TRP A 35 23.64 0.72 -18.69
N ASP A 36 24.83 0.21 -18.36
CA ASP A 36 25.15 -1.21 -18.37
C ASP A 36 25.82 -1.55 -17.05
N ASN A 37 25.49 -2.72 -16.48
CA ASN A 37 26.10 -3.23 -15.25
C ASN A 37 26.08 -2.25 -14.06
N ALA A 38 25.01 -1.45 -13.91
CA ALA A 38 24.88 -0.56 -12.76
C ALA A 38 24.76 -1.34 -11.44
N ASN A 39 25.39 -0.85 -10.36
CA ASN A 39 25.27 -1.36 -8.98
C ASN A 39 25.51 -2.88 -8.85
N GLU A 40 26.74 -3.31 -9.12
CA GLU A 40 27.12 -4.73 -9.10
C GLU A 40 27.31 -5.32 -7.69
N ALA A 41 27.22 -4.52 -6.63
CA ALA A 41 27.25 -5.07 -5.28
C ALA A 41 25.91 -5.70 -4.93
N GLU A 42 25.97 -6.84 -4.24
CA GLU A 42 24.76 -7.53 -3.77
C GLU A 42 24.07 -6.71 -2.66
N GLU A 43 22.75 -6.69 -2.73
CA GLU A 43 21.89 -6.13 -1.71
C GLU A 43 21.63 -7.20 -0.64
N PHE A 44 22.05 -6.89 0.58
CA PHE A 44 21.90 -7.78 1.73
C PHE A 44 20.69 -7.33 2.56
N ARG A 45 19.72 -8.22 2.74
CA ARG A 45 18.55 -7.99 3.61
C ARG A 45 18.47 -9.05 4.68
N SER A 46 18.25 -8.61 5.92
CA SER A 46 17.88 -9.50 7.01
C SER A 46 16.57 -9.01 7.63
N ARG A 47 15.56 -9.89 7.70
CA ARG A 47 14.23 -9.60 8.24
C ARG A 47 13.92 -10.53 9.39
N LEU A 48 13.36 -9.96 10.44
CA LEU A 48 12.76 -10.68 11.56
C LEU A 48 11.30 -10.24 11.70
N GLU A 49 10.40 -11.19 11.86
CA GLU A 49 8.97 -10.96 11.94
C GLU A 49 8.33 -11.87 12.99
N GLY A 50 7.41 -11.30 13.76
CA GLY A 50 6.47 -12.03 14.60
C GLY A 50 5.04 -11.78 14.13
N GLU A 51 4.24 -12.84 14.08
CA GLU A 51 2.82 -12.81 13.72
C GLU A 51 1.98 -13.49 14.80
N LEU A 52 0.95 -12.80 15.27
CA LEU A 52 -0.04 -13.29 16.20
C LEU A 52 -1.41 -13.33 15.50
N ASN A 53 -2.04 -14.50 15.47
CA ASN A 53 -3.40 -14.71 15.00
C ASN A 53 -4.30 -15.10 16.16
N ILE A 54 -5.44 -14.42 16.28
CA ILE A 54 -6.48 -14.70 17.27
C ILE A 54 -7.80 -14.95 16.52
N GLU A 55 -8.20 -16.22 16.41
CA GLU A 55 -9.29 -16.64 15.53
C GLU A 55 -10.66 -16.12 15.99
N HIS A 56 -10.95 -16.15 17.30
CA HIS A 56 -12.27 -15.73 17.81
C HIS A 56 -12.60 -14.28 17.48
N TRP A 57 -11.60 -13.40 17.61
CA TRP A 57 -11.73 -11.97 17.31
C TRP A 57 -11.42 -11.61 15.86
N ARG A 58 -10.91 -12.57 15.07
CA ARG A 58 -10.40 -12.36 13.71
C ARG A 58 -9.37 -11.23 13.65
N THR A 59 -8.45 -11.28 14.60
CA THR A 59 -7.36 -10.34 14.75
C THR A 59 -6.07 -10.97 14.25
N ASN A 60 -5.35 -10.26 13.40
CA ASN A 60 -3.99 -10.59 12.99
C ASN A 60 -3.09 -9.40 13.30
N VAL A 61 -2.03 -9.63 14.05
CA VAL A 61 -1.01 -8.64 14.34
C VAL A 61 0.32 -9.14 13.81
N ARG A 62 0.98 -8.35 12.99
CA ARG A 62 2.33 -8.63 12.51
C ARG A 62 3.24 -7.49 12.90
N VAL A 63 4.43 -7.81 13.38
CA VAL A 63 5.46 -6.83 13.70
C VAL A 63 6.78 -7.34 13.15
N GLY A 64 7.65 -6.44 12.71
CA GLY A 64 8.93 -6.85 12.20
C GLY A 64 9.94 -5.73 12.09
N ALA A 65 11.17 -6.16 11.89
CA ALA A 65 12.32 -5.31 11.64
C ALA A 65 13.08 -5.86 10.44
N GLU A 66 13.52 -4.98 9.57
CA GLU A 66 14.35 -5.30 8.41
C GLU A 66 15.61 -4.43 8.43
N ASN A 67 16.76 -5.04 8.18
CA ASN A 67 18.02 -4.34 7.90
C ASN A 67 18.36 -4.57 6.44
N ILE A 68 18.65 -3.49 5.73
CA ILE A 68 18.93 -3.48 4.29
C ILE A 68 20.27 -2.78 4.11
N LYS A 69 21.27 -3.50 3.61
CA LYS A 69 22.57 -2.95 3.24
C LYS A 69 22.74 -2.97 1.73
N ASN A 70 23.42 -1.96 1.20
CA ASN A 70 23.59 -1.78 -0.25
C ASN A 70 22.23 -1.67 -0.96
N TYR A 71 21.30 -0.90 -0.37
CA TYR A 71 19.96 -0.74 -0.93
C TYR A 71 20.04 -0.05 -2.29
N THR A 72 19.45 -0.67 -3.31
CA THR A 72 19.47 -0.16 -4.68
C THR A 72 18.16 0.56 -4.98
N TYR A 73 18.25 1.78 -5.50
CA TYR A 73 17.12 2.66 -5.79
C TYR A 73 17.39 3.51 -7.04
N PHE A 74 16.40 4.26 -7.52
CA PHE A 74 16.61 5.28 -8.56
C PHE A 74 16.74 6.66 -7.90
N ASN A 75 17.84 7.35 -8.17
CA ASN A 75 18.14 8.66 -7.60
C ASN A 75 17.26 9.78 -8.17
N GLU A 76 17.57 11.03 -7.83
CA GLU A 76 16.82 12.20 -8.27
C GLU A 76 16.77 12.37 -9.81
N GLU A 77 17.75 11.83 -10.51
CA GLU A 77 17.90 11.86 -11.96
C GLU A 77 17.31 10.62 -12.65
N ALA A 78 16.60 9.77 -11.90
CA ALA A 78 16.09 8.48 -12.36
C ALA A 78 17.18 7.52 -12.87
N LEU A 79 18.39 7.63 -12.32
CA LEU A 79 19.50 6.71 -12.55
C LEU A 79 19.63 5.72 -11.40
N PRO A 80 20.00 4.45 -11.67
CA PRO A 80 20.16 3.45 -10.62
C PRO A 80 21.35 3.84 -9.72
N ALA A 81 21.11 3.93 -8.43
CA ALA A 81 22.11 4.20 -7.39
C ALA A 81 22.01 3.16 -6.27
N GLN A 82 23.09 3.02 -5.50
CA GLN A 82 23.14 2.10 -4.38
C GLN A 82 23.65 2.79 -3.12
N HIS A 83 22.87 2.68 -2.05
CA HIS A 83 23.22 3.24 -0.75
C HIS A 83 24.07 2.23 0.03
N GLY A 84 25.37 2.49 0.15
CA GLY A 84 26.30 1.60 0.87
C GLY A 84 26.09 1.53 2.39
N GLY A 85 25.28 2.43 2.96
CA GLY A 85 24.88 2.39 4.37
C GLY A 85 23.85 1.29 4.67
N ASN A 86 23.54 1.13 5.96
CA ASN A 86 22.48 0.23 6.42
C ASN A 86 21.20 1.03 6.68
N ILE A 87 20.10 0.64 6.03
CA ILE A 87 18.76 1.17 6.28
C ILE A 87 18.01 0.18 7.15
N GLN A 88 17.50 0.64 8.28
CA GLN A 88 16.65 -0.15 9.15
C GLN A 88 15.19 0.25 8.94
N VAL A 89 14.30 -0.72 8.78
CA VAL A 89 12.87 -0.49 8.69
C VAL A 89 12.17 -1.25 9.79
N LEU A 90 11.48 -0.54 10.68
CA LEU A 90 10.57 -1.13 11.66
C LEU A 90 9.15 -1.01 11.13
N TRP A 91 8.35 -2.05 11.31
CA TRP A 91 6.97 -2.01 10.86
C TRP A 91 6.06 -2.85 11.77
N ALA A 92 4.78 -2.48 11.79
CA ALA A 92 3.72 -3.15 12.49
C ALA A 92 2.43 -3.06 11.68
N VAL A 93 1.70 -4.16 11.56
CA VAL A 93 0.42 -4.23 10.85
C VAL A 93 -0.61 -4.89 11.74
N LEU A 94 -1.75 -4.23 11.94
CA LEU A 94 -2.93 -4.76 12.59
C LEU A 94 -4.02 -4.95 11.54
N ASN A 95 -4.48 -6.19 11.41
CA ASN A 95 -5.64 -6.58 10.62
C ASN A 95 -6.76 -7.02 11.56
N GLN A 96 -7.94 -6.43 11.42
CA GLN A 96 -9.07 -6.65 12.32
C GLN A 96 -10.40 -6.69 11.57
N ASN A 97 -11.09 -7.84 11.64
CA ASN A 97 -12.35 -8.08 10.92
C ASN A 97 -13.53 -8.28 11.88
N PHE A 98 -14.21 -7.18 12.24
CA PHE A 98 -15.38 -7.23 13.11
C PHE A 98 -16.63 -7.68 12.35
N ARG A 99 -17.40 -8.59 12.96
CA ARG A 99 -18.70 -9.01 12.43
C ARG A 99 -19.75 -8.98 13.53
N LEU A 100 -20.79 -8.17 13.33
CA LEU A 100 -21.93 -8.04 14.26
C LEU A 100 -23.24 -8.08 13.48
N GLY A 101 -23.93 -9.22 13.49
CA GLY A 101 -25.17 -9.39 12.73
C GLY A 101 -24.95 -9.21 11.21
N VAL A 102 -25.61 -8.20 10.63
CA VAL A 102 -25.42 -7.80 9.21
C VAL A 102 -24.26 -6.84 9.02
N PHE A 103 -23.73 -6.24 10.09
CA PHE A 103 -22.64 -5.28 10.00
C PHE A 103 -21.29 -5.99 9.92
N ARG A 104 -20.42 -5.39 9.14
CA ARG A 104 -19.04 -5.82 8.89
C ARG A 104 -18.16 -4.59 8.92
N LEU A 105 -17.00 -4.72 9.55
CA LEU A 105 -15.97 -3.70 9.57
C LEU A 105 -14.63 -4.40 9.45
N ASP A 106 -14.03 -4.30 8.26
CA ASP A 106 -12.70 -4.81 7.96
C ASP A 106 -11.71 -3.65 8.05
N ASN A 107 -10.62 -3.83 8.81
CA ASN A 107 -9.64 -2.78 9.07
C ASN A 107 -8.22 -3.31 8.87
N GLU A 108 -7.38 -2.54 8.22
CA GLU A 108 -5.94 -2.72 8.19
C GLU A 108 -5.28 -1.41 8.61
N ILE A 109 -4.41 -1.48 9.61
CA ILE A 109 -3.62 -0.38 10.12
C ILE A 109 -2.16 -0.79 10.02
N SER A 110 -1.39 -0.08 9.19
CA SER A 110 0.03 -0.31 9.00
C SER A 110 0.81 0.89 9.50
N TRP A 111 1.73 0.67 10.43
CA TRP A 111 2.74 1.64 10.84
C TRP A 111 4.12 1.16 10.38
N GLN A 112 4.96 2.07 9.92
CA GLN A 112 6.34 1.75 9.54
C GLN A 112 7.25 2.96 9.72
N LYS A 113 8.54 2.72 9.94
CA LYS A 113 9.54 3.77 10.04
C LYS A 113 10.84 3.36 9.38
N SER A 114 11.30 4.17 8.43
CA SER A 114 12.61 4.02 7.79
C SER A 114 13.67 4.80 8.59
N GLY A 115 14.82 4.19 8.81
CA GLY A 115 16.00 4.84 9.40
C GLY A 115 16.70 5.80 8.44
N ASN A 116 16.33 5.79 7.15
CA ASN A 116 16.79 6.76 6.17
C ASN A 116 15.64 7.08 5.18
N SER A 117 14.83 8.07 5.54
CA SER A 117 13.67 8.49 4.75
C SER A 117 14.03 9.23 3.46
N ASP A 118 15.27 9.69 3.31
CA ASP A 118 15.72 10.36 2.09
C ASP A 118 16.03 9.38 0.96
N ILE A 119 16.39 8.14 1.31
CA ILE A 119 16.69 7.07 0.36
C ILE A 119 15.52 6.09 0.23
N LEU A 120 14.87 5.76 1.34
CA LEU A 120 13.70 4.89 1.38
C LEU A 120 12.54 5.64 2.07
N PRO A 121 11.89 6.58 1.36
CA PRO A 121 10.74 7.30 1.89
C PRO A 121 9.55 6.37 2.01
N LEU A 122 8.94 6.35 3.19
CA LEU A 122 7.79 5.52 3.51
C LEU A 122 6.78 6.39 4.29
N PRO A 123 5.46 6.23 4.06
CA PRO A 123 4.48 6.84 4.95
C PRO A 123 4.57 6.16 6.32
N ASP A 124 4.60 6.95 7.38
CA ASP A 124 4.67 6.45 8.75
C ASP A 124 3.43 5.63 9.13
N LEU A 125 2.25 6.02 8.64
CA LEU A 125 0.98 5.35 8.87
C LEU A 125 0.18 5.20 7.57
N SER A 126 -0.38 4.02 7.35
CA SER A 126 -1.37 3.72 6.30
C SER A 126 -2.57 3.00 6.90
N LEU A 127 -3.76 3.40 6.48
CA LEU A 127 -5.04 2.93 6.99
C LEU A 127 -5.93 2.51 5.83
N TYR A 128 -6.57 1.36 6.01
CA TYR A 128 -7.68 0.91 5.19
C TYR A 128 -8.83 0.48 6.10
N HIS A 129 -10.01 1.04 5.88
CA HIS A 129 -11.22 0.69 6.60
C HIS A 129 -12.35 0.43 5.60
N ASN A 130 -13.08 -0.66 5.77
CA ASN A 130 -14.23 -1.00 4.95
C ASN A 130 -15.40 -1.35 5.85
N PHE A 131 -16.37 -0.45 5.94
CA PHE A 131 -17.60 -0.67 6.68
C PHE A 131 -18.73 -1.01 5.71
N TYR A 132 -19.42 -2.11 5.95
CA TYR A 132 -20.50 -2.53 5.08
C TYR A 132 -21.58 -3.34 5.80
N ILE A 133 -22.77 -3.27 5.23
CA ILE A 133 -23.88 -4.14 5.55
C ILE A 133 -23.83 -5.30 4.55
N GLU A 134 -23.80 -6.52 5.07
CA GLU A 134 -23.88 -7.75 4.31
C GLU A 134 -25.12 -8.54 4.74
N THR A 135 -26.06 -8.73 3.81
CA THR A 135 -27.31 -9.45 4.09
C THR A 135 -27.78 -10.25 2.88
N LYS A 136 -28.72 -11.17 3.12
CA LYS A 136 -29.41 -11.91 2.05
C LYS A 136 -30.89 -11.56 2.04
N LEU A 137 -31.40 -11.20 0.86
CA LEU A 137 -32.79 -10.83 0.59
C LEU A 137 -33.45 -11.91 -0.29
N ALA A 138 -34.75 -11.74 -0.57
CA ALA A 138 -35.54 -12.60 -1.48
C ALA A 138 -35.35 -14.11 -1.21
N LYS A 139 -35.75 -14.58 -0.02
CA LYS A 139 -35.58 -15.98 0.43
C LYS A 139 -34.13 -16.49 0.35
N LYS A 140 -33.16 -15.61 0.65
CA LYS A 140 -31.71 -15.88 0.63
C LYS A 140 -31.07 -16.09 -0.75
N VAL A 141 -31.75 -15.72 -1.84
CA VAL A 141 -31.25 -15.89 -3.22
C VAL A 141 -30.46 -14.67 -3.70
N LEU A 142 -30.74 -13.49 -3.14
CA LEU A 142 -30.03 -12.25 -3.45
C LEU A 142 -29.11 -11.91 -2.29
N SER A 143 -27.80 -11.91 -2.51
CA SER A 143 -26.84 -11.36 -1.55
C SER A 143 -26.62 -9.88 -1.86
N LEU A 144 -26.72 -9.04 -0.84
CA LEU A 144 -26.52 -7.60 -0.91
C LEU A 144 -25.35 -7.21 -0.01
N GLN A 145 -24.42 -6.43 -0.56
CA GLN A 145 -23.38 -5.74 0.17
C GLN A 145 -23.50 -4.25 -0.13
N LEU A 146 -23.69 -3.41 0.88
CA LEU A 146 -23.73 -1.96 0.74
C LEU A 146 -22.72 -1.38 1.73
N GLY A 147 -21.74 -0.62 1.24
CA GLY A 147 -20.62 -0.21 2.06
C GLY A 147 -19.91 1.05 1.63
N ALA A 148 -18.99 1.45 2.49
CA ALA A 148 -18.05 2.52 2.28
C ALA A 148 -16.64 2.03 2.64
N ASP A 149 -15.68 2.30 1.76
CA ASP A 149 -14.27 2.08 2.07
C ASP A 149 -13.49 3.40 2.10
N VAL A 150 -12.52 3.46 3.00
CA VAL A 150 -11.66 4.61 3.26
C VAL A 150 -10.21 4.15 3.19
N ARG A 151 -9.40 4.87 2.42
CA ARG A 151 -7.94 4.72 2.38
C ARG A 151 -7.29 6.01 2.83
N TYR A 152 -6.30 5.92 3.69
CA TYR A 152 -5.54 7.08 4.16
C TYR A 152 -4.09 6.68 4.38
N PHE A 153 -3.17 7.61 4.14
CA PHE A 153 -1.78 7.47 4.57
C PHE A 153 -1.23 8.85 4.94
N THR A 154 -0.33 8.89 5.92
CA THR A 154 0.30 10.14 6.34
C THR A 154 1.13 10.75 5.23
N ALA A 155 1.19 12.07 5.20
CA ALA A 155 1.99 12.80 4.23
C ALA A 155 3.49 12.45 4.36
N TYR A 156 4.17 12.24 3.24
CA TYR A 156 5.59 11.92 3.18
C TYR A 156 6.18 12.33 1.82
N LYS A 157 7.51 12.41 1.73
CA LYS A 157 8.26 12.69 0.49
C LYS A 157 8.25 11.48 -0.45
N ALA A 158 7.10 11.21 -1.07
CA ALA A 158 6.91 10.05 -1.94
C ALA A 158 7.85 10.04 -3.15
N LEU A 159 8.08 8.87 -3.72
CA LEU A 159 8.80 8.75 -4.99
C LEU A 159 7.98 9.39 -6.12
N THR A 160 8.67 10.02 -7.07
CA THR A 160 8.07 10.52 -8.31
C THR A 160 8.27 9.52 -9.43
N TYR A 161 7.40 9.55 -10.44
CA TYR A 161 7.42 8.58 -11.53
C TYR A 161 8.12 9.18 -12.76
N ALA A 162 9.12 8.47 -13.29
CA ALA A 162 9.81 8.79 -14.52
C ALA A 162 9.26 7.94 -15.68
N PRO A 163 8.45 8.49 -16.59
CA PRO A 163 7.88 7.74 -17.70
C PRO A 163 8.93 7.17 -18.66
N ALA A 164 10.06 7.85 -18.80
CA ALA A 164 11.14 7.47 -19.70
C ALA A 164 11.73 6.10 -19.36
N VAL A 165 11.90 5.79 -18.07
CA VAL A 165 12.42 4.50 -17.56
C VAL A 165 11.32 3.61 -16.97
N GLN A 166 10.08 4.11 -16.89
CA GLN A 166 8.91 3.45 -16.28
C GLN A 166 9.12 3.02 -14.83
N GLN A 167 9.87 3.82 -14.06
CA GLN A 167 10.20 3.55 -12.67
C GLN A 167 9.88 4.72 -11.75
N PHE A 168 9.70 4.41 -10.48
CA PHE A 168 9.65 5.40 -9.42
C PHE A 168 11.07 5.73 -8.94
N HIS A 169 11.34 7.02 -8.71
CA HIS A 169 12.64 7.52 -8.30
C HIS A 169 12.51 8.62 -7.25
N LEU A 170 13.62 8.95 -6.58
CA LEU A 170 13.64 10.00 -5.56
C LEU A 170 13.30 11.36 -6.16
N GLN A 171 12.64 12.21 -5.38
CA GLN A 171 12.45 13.62 -5.76
C GLN A 171 13.77 14.39 -5.60
N ALA A 172 14.03 15.33 -6.53
CA ALA A 172 15.15 16.26 -6.44
C ALA A 172 15.21 16.96 -5.08
N GLN A 173 16.32 16.80 -4.35
CA GLN A 173 16.57 17.49 -3.09
C GLN A 173 17.00 18.94 -3.37
N THR A 174 16.02 19.80 -3.64
CA THR A 174 16.25 21.23 -3.84
C THR A 174 15.92 21.97 -2.54
N LYS A 175 16.81 22.87 -2.11
CA LYS A 175 16.55 23.80 -1.01
C LYS A 175 16.07 25.14 -1.55
N GLY A 176 14.99 25.67 -0.97
CA GLY A 176 14.53 27.03 -1.26
C GLY A 176 15.50 28.08 -0.72
N GLU A 177 15.25 29.35 -1.03
CA GLU A 177 16.09 30.48 -0.59
C GLU A 177 16.29 30.53 0.93
N ASN A 178 15.31 30.03 1.69
CA ASN A 178 15.32 29.98 3.15
C ASN A 178 15.86 28.64 3.72
N GLY A 179 16.41 27.77 2.88
CA GLY A 179 16.93 26.46 3.27
C GLY A 179 15.85 25.38 3.45
N GLU A 180 14.60 25.66 3.08
CA GLU A 180 13.47 24.74 3.16
C GLU A 180 13.54 23.63 2.11
N ASP A 181 13.12 22.42 2.46
CA ASP A 181 13.04 21.29 1.54
C ASP A 181 11.87 21.46 0.56
N MET A 182 12.18 21.60 -0.73
CA MET A 182 11.21 21.87 -1.79
C MET A 182 10.53 20.60 -2.33
N ARG A 183 10.88 19.42 -1.83
CA ARG A 183 10.20 18.17 -2.21
C ARG A 183 8.72 18.21 -1.81
N ILE A 184 7.86 17.63 -2.64
CA ILE A 184 6.41 17.61 -2.45
C ILE A 184 6.02 16.47 -1.51
N ASP A 185 5.25 16.79 -0.48
CA ASP A 185 4.61 15.79 0.38
C ASP A 185 3.33 15.25 -0.27
N ILE A 186 3.22 13.93 -0.31
CA ILE A 186 2.07 13.21 -0.83
C ILE A 186 1.40 12.45 0.31
N GLY A 187 0.07 12.53 0.38
CA GLY A 187 -0.73 11.91 1.43
C GLY A 187 -1.47 12.94 2.27
N GLY A 188 -1.87 12.55 3.48
CA GLY A 188 -2.65 13.39 4.38
C GLY A 188 -4.10 13.63 3.94
N TYR A 189 -4.57 12.87 2.95
CA TYR A 189 -5.93 12.96 2.42
C TYR A 189 -6.62 11.58 2.40
N PRO A 190 -7.79 11.42 3.05
CA PRO A 190 -8.54 10.19 2.97
C PRO A 190 -9.29 10.09 1.63
N ILE A 191 -9.22 8.94 0.96
CA ILE A 191 -10.01 8.64 -0.23
C ILE A 191 -11.18 7.78 0.18
N ILE A 192 -12.41 8.26 -0.01
CA ILE A 192 -13.63 7.56 0.38
C ILE A 192 -14.39 7.10 -0.86
N ASN A 193 -14.82 5.84 -0.87
CA ASN A 193 -15.68 5.29 -1.91
C ASN A 193 -16.97 4.76 -1.28
N LEU A 194 -18.07 4.85 -2.01
CA LEU A 194 -19.34 4.21 -1.66
C LEU A 194 -19.67 3.16 -2.70
N TYR A 195 -20.14 1.99 -2.29
CA TYR A 195 -20.43 0.91 -3.23
C TYR A 195 -21.63 0.06 -2.81
N ALA A 196 -22.23 -0.58 -3.82
CA ALA A 196 -23.22 -1.63 -3.67
C ALA A 196 -22.85 -2.82 -4.57
N ASN A 197 -22.76 -4.02 -3.99
CA ASN A 197 -22.69 -5.28 -4.71
C ASN A 197 -24.01 -6.04 -4.54
N LEU A 198 -24.60 -6.47 -5.65
CA LEU A 198 -25.76 -7.34 -5.67
C LEU A 198 -25.37 -8.64 -6.37
N HIS A 199 -25.56 -9.77 -5.71
CA HIS A 199 -25.28 -11.08 -6.28
C HIS A 199 -26.57 -11.92 -6.27
N LEU A 200 -27.12 -12.12 -7.47
CA LEU A 200 -28.34 -12.88 -7.71
C LEU A 200 -28.00 -14.13 -8.52
N LYS A 201 -28.00 -15.30 -7.87
CA LYS A 201 -27.64 -16.58 -8.49
C LYS A 201 -26.30 -16.51 -9.25
N ARG A 202 -26.33 -16.44 -10.59
CA ARG A 202 -25.15 -16.42 -11.46
C ARG A 202 -24.70 -15.01 -11.86
N THR A 203 -25.50 -14.00 -11.51
CA THR A 203 -25.29 -12.61 -11.93
C THR A 203 -24.83 -11.77 -10.74
N ARG A 204 -23.71 -11.07 -10.92
CA ARG A 204 -23.20 -10.06 -9.99
C ARG A 204 -23.27 -8.70 -10.66
N ILE A 205 -23.95 -7.76 -10.00
CA ILE A 205 -24.00 -6.34 -10.37
C ILE A 205 -23.21 -5.57 -9.31
N PHE A 206 -22.39 -4.64 -9.76
CA PHE A 206 -21.59 -3.76 -8.93
C PHE A 206 -21.80 -2.32 -9.35
N VAL A 207 -22.01 -1.45 -8.36
CA VAL A 207 -22.09 0.00 -8.52
C VAL A 207 -21.18 0.62 -7.48
N MET A 208 -20.34 1.58 -7.86
CA MET A 208 -19.49 2.32 -6.93
C MET A 208 -19.40 3.78 -7.34
N MET A 209 -19.59 4.67 -6.38
CA MET A 209 -19.15 6.05 -6.50
C MET A 209 -17.75 6.16 -5.90
N TYR A 210 -16.74 6.33 -6.75
CA TYR A 210 -15.34 6.48 -6.36
C TYR A 210 -15.08 7.93 -5.92
N HIS A 211 -14.24 8.12 -4.89
CA HIS A 211 -13.75 9.42 -4.43
C HIS A 211 -14.92 10.40 -4.14
N VAL A 212 -15.89 9.95 -3.34
CA VAL A 212 -17.11 10.74 -3.04
C VAL A 212 -16.81 12.05 -2.34
N ASN A 213 -15.74 12.08 -1.55
CA ASN A 213 -15.28 13.23 -0.78
C ASN A 213 -14.36 14.19 -1.57
N GLN A 214 -14.29 14.04 -2.91
CA GLN A 214 -13.60 15.01 -3.75
C GLN A 214 -14.17 16.42 -3.52
N GLY A 215 -13.29 17.40 -3.32
CA GLY A 215 -13.62 18.79 -3.04
C GLY A 215 -13.76 19.09 -1.54
N MET A 216 -13.64 18.08 -0.67
CA MET A 216 -13.58 18.25 0.78
C MET A 216 -12.11 18.32 1.22
N GLY A 217 -11.76 19.28 2.09
CA GLY A 217 -10.41 19.42 2.64
C GLY A 217 -9.38 20.00 1.65
N ASN A 218 -8.14 19.54 1.72
CA ASN A 218 -7.04 19.97 0.84
C ASN A 218 -7.12 19.23 -0.52
N SER A 219 -7.04 19.95 -1.63
CA SER A 219 -7.01 19.43 -3.01
C SER A 219 -5.77 18.60 -3.39
N ASN A 220 -4.93 18.19 -2.43
CA ASN A 220 -3.74 17.36 -2.64
C ASN A 220 -4.11 15.88 -2.86
N TYR A 221 -4.97 15.60 -3.83
CA TYR A 221 -5.43 14.26 -4.18
C TYR A 221 -4.43 13.54 -5.09
N PHE A 222 -3.22 13.27 -4.61
CA PHE A 222 -2.15 12.65 -5.39
C PHE A 222 -1.71 11.31 -4.77
N LEU A 223 -1.35 10.34 -5.61
CA LEU A 223 -0.69 9.10 -5.16
C LEU A 223 0.82 9.12 -5.41
N ALA A 224 1.27 9.97 -6.34
CA ALA A 224 2.66 10.30 -6.58
C ALA A 224 2.75 11.79 -6.99
N PRO A 225 3.91 12.44 -6.81
CA PRO A 225 4.12 13.81 -7.27
C PRO A 225 3.70 13.99 -8.73
N HIS A 226 2.89 15.00 -9.01
CA HIS A 226 2.36 15.33 -10.34
C HIS A 226 1.40 14.30 -10.98
N TYR A 227 1.04 13.22 -10.29
CA TYR A 227 0.04 12.23 -10.74
C TYR A 227 -1.21 12.28 -9.86
N PRO A 228 -2.23 13.07 -10.23
CA PRO A 228 -3.47 13.16 -9.47
C PRO A 228 -4.25 11.85 -9.55
N ILE A 229 -5.02 11.55 -8.51
CA ILE A 229 -6.00 10.47 -8.55
C ILE A 229 -7.19 10.86 -9.44
N ASN A 230 -7.95 9.85 -9.83
CA ASN A 230 -9.17 10.08 -10.58
C ASN A 230 -10.13 11.00 -9.80
N GLN A 231 -10.83 11.87 -10.53
CA GLN A 231 -11.94 12.63 -9.97
C GLN A 231 -13.09 11.70 -9.57
N ARG A 232 -14.06 12.23 -8.83
CA ARG A 232 -15.27 11.52 -8.45
C ARG A 232 -15.95 10.96 -9.69
N LEU A 233 -16.17 9.66 -9.70
CA LEU A 233 -16.73 8.97 -10.86
C LEU A 233 -17.57 7.76 -10.45
N LEU A 234 -18.59 7.49 -11.25
CA LEU A 234 -19.46 6.33 -11.09
C LEU A 234 -18.88 5.14 -11.88
N LYS A 235 -18.62 4.03 -11.20
CA LYS A 235 -18.22 2.75 -11.79
C LYS A 235 -19.40 1.80 -11.75
N LEU A 236 -19.64 1.10 -12.86
CA LEU A 236 -20.65 0.06 -13.00
C LEU A 236 -19.98 -1.21 -13.52
N GLY A 237 -20.39 -2.36 -13.00
CA GLY A 237 -19.89 -3.65 -13.44
C GLY A 237 -20.98 -4.71 -13.43
N LEU A 238 -20.96 -5.59 -14.42
CA LEU A 238 -21.81 -6.76 -14.52
C LEU A 238 -20.92 -7.97 -14.79
N SER A 239 -21.06 -9.02 -13.99
CA SER A 239 -20.41 -10.30 -14.20
C SER A 239 -21.48 -11.39 -14.22
N TRP A 240 -21.51 -12.19 -15.27
CA TRP A 240 -22.48 -13.27 -15.43
C TRP A 240 -21.77 -14.56 -15.84
N ASN A 241 -21.89 -15.58 -14.99
CA ASN A 241 -21.39 -16.91 -15.28
C ASN A 241 -22.45 -17.71 -16.05
N PHE A 242 -22.09 -18.20 -17.24
CA PHE A 242 -22.98 -18.97 -18.12
C PHE A 242 -22.93 -20.49 -17.91
N TYR A 243 -22.00 -20.98 -17.10
CA TYR A 243 -21.88 -22.41 -16.79
C TYR A 243 -22.80 -22.80 -15.65
N ASP A 244 -23.32 -24.02 -15.68
CA ASP A 244 -24.25 -24.56 -14.69
C ASP A 244 -23.59 -25.02 -13.38
#